data_AF-A0A2N5YRW6-F1
#
_entry.id   AF-A0A2N5YRW6-F1
#
_cell.length_a   1.000
_cell.length_b   1.000
_cell.length_c   1.000
_cell.angle_alpha   90.00
_cell.angle_beta   90.00
_cell.angle_gamma   90.00
#
_symmetry.space_group_name_H-M   'P 1'
#
loop_
_entity.id
_entity.type
_entity.pdbx_description
1 polymer ?
#
loop_
_entity_poly.entity_id
_entity_poly.type
_entity_poly.pdbx_seq_one_letter_code
_entity_poly.pdbx_strand_id
1 'polypeptide(L)'
;NSIEVYDSYSEIAPIIVNKGFITSLIVVASLIVSILLIRKSTYNKLTWGISMRSWEWTLSIFLIVTSFFSAFVELAYHVEAYIPVEASGDMFISGLIMFFMLALLFWVRNKKPAFAKISVLFVSIAALIGYFTYFHFSEIQVRNSYLDPDYLNNFYYYIEEGTEIKTKLSHFLVHYISSLSVIGMAVLMYSIVKKLVGKKSVLTKISLWTSVAIGLFVLTSETDHLVVLLSYTTDANLYDIAEQSRKIAWPVLWGISSFVLMVLGMKLKLSHLRIMSLSLFFVTLLKLFLYDIQDIHPAGKIAAFISLGILLLIVSFMYQKIKWVVQDEAKDKADSEINQ
;
A
#
# COMPACT_ATOMS: atom_id res chain seq x y z
N ASN A 1 11.08 28.91 20.18
CA ASN A 1 12.41 28.33 20.44
C ASN A 1 12.52 26.83 20.14
N SER A 2 11.63 26.20 19.36
CA SER A 2 11.81 24.80 18.91
C SER A 2 12.55 24.69 17.57
N ILE A 3 12.73 25.80 16.86
CA ILE A 3 13.39 25.86 15.54
C ILE A 3 14.91 26.02 15.69
N GLU A 4 15.38 26.73 16.73
CA GLU A 4 16.82 26.97 16.98
C GLU A 4 17.62 25.73 17.42
N VAL A 5 16.97 24.60 17.76
CA VAL A 5 17.71 23.37 18.14
C VAL A 5 18.32 22.69 16.91
N TYR A 6 17.81 22.98 15.71
CA TYR A 6 18.32 22.41 14.45
C TYR A 6 19.27 23.35 13.68
N ASP A 7 19.38 24.63 14.09
CA ASP A 7 20.08 25.68 13.34
C ASP A 7 21.52 25.99 13.81
N SER A 8 22.10 25.24 14.75
CA SER A 8 23.49 25.48 15.16
C SER A 8 24.49 24.77 14.24
N TYR A 9 24.93 25.50 13.20
CA TYR A 9 25.98 25.19 12.25
C TYR A 9 27.30 24.72 12.90
N SER A 10 27.72 23.48 12.60
CA SER A 10 29.06 23.12 12.06
C SER A 10 29.30 21.60 11.98
N GLU A 11 28.51 20.79 12.69
CA GLU A 11 28.60 19.33 12.66
C GLU A 11 27.21 18.73 12.53
N ILE A 12 27.00 17.86 11.53
CA ILE A 12 25.74 17.12 11.38
C ILE A 12 25.50 16.34 12.67
N ALA A 13 24.35 16.57 13.30
CA ALA A 13 24.06 15.95 14.58
C ALA A 13 24.10 14.42 14.46
N PRO A 14 24.68 13.70 15.43
CA PRO A 14 24.75 12.24 15.38
C PRO A 14 23.35 11.62 15.34
N ILE A 15 23.21 10.57 14.52
CA ILE A 15 22.01 9.74 14.44
C ILE A 15 21.63 9.26 15.85
N ILE A 16 20.38 9.50 16.28
CA ILE A 16 19.81 9.10 17.59
C ILE A 16 20.28 9.93 18.81
N VAL A 17 21.37 10.70 18.73
CA VAL A 17 21.88 11.50 19.88
C VAL A 17 21.62 13.00 19.70
N ASN A 18 20.71 13.36 18.80
CA ASN A 18 20.25 14.74 18.66
C ASN A 18 19.43 15.17 19.92
N LYS A 19 19.71 16.38 20.43
CA LYS A 19 18.98 17.00 21.57
C LYS A 19 17.46 17.00 21.34
N GLY A 20 17.02 17.25 20.10
CA GLY A 20 15.61 17.20 19.72
C GLY A 20 15.02 15.81 19.92
N PHE A 21 15.72 14.77 19.44
CA PHE A 21 15.29 13.37 19.53
C PHE A 21 15.31 12.83 20.97
N ILE A 22 16.30 13.18 21.77
CA ILE A 22 16.35 12.78 23.18
C ILE A 22 15.17 13.39 23.95
N THR A 23 14.86 14.67 23.68
CA THR A 23 13.72 15.35 24.32
C THR A 23 12.41 14.67 23.97
N SER A 24 12.18 14.33 22.70
CA SER A 24 10.96 13.64 22.29
C SER A 24 10.88 12.22 22.85
N LEU A 25 11.99 11.49 22.97
CA LEU A 25 12.03 10.19 23.64
C LEU A 25 11.61 10.29 25.12
N ILE A 26 12.09 11.31 25.84
CA ILE A 26 11.69 11.55 27.24
C ILE A 26 10.20 11.87 27.33
N VAL A 27 9.67 12.67 26.41
CA VAL A 27 8.22 12.98 26.35
C VAL A 27 7.41 11.71 26.09
N VAL A 28 7.81 10.88 25.12
CA VAL A 28 7.18 9.59 24.82
C VAL A 28 7.20 8.66 26.03
N ALA A 29 8.35 8.54 26.71
CA ALA A 29 8.48 7.73 27.92
C ALA A 29 7.56 8.24 29.05
N SER A 30 7.50 9.55 29.25
CA SER A 30 6.63 10.18 30.26
C SER A 30 5.14 9.93 29.98
N LEU A 31 4.73 9.97 28.72
CA LEU A 31 3.36 9.66 28.30
C LEU A 31 3.02 8.18 28.53
N ILE A 32 3.94 7.26 28.19
CA ILE A 32 3.78 5.82 28.46
C ILE A 32 3.60 5.57 29.96
N VAL A 33 4.49 6.12 30.79
CA VAL A 33 4.41 5.98 32.26
C VAL A 33 3.07 6.51 32.77
N SER A 34 2.65 7.68 32.29
CA SER A 34 1.37 8.29 32.67
C SER A 34 0.16 7.40 32.32
N ILE A 35 0.14 6.80 31.13
CA ILE A 35 -0.91 5.85 30.71
C ILE A 35 -0.89 4.59 31.58
N LEU A 36 0.29 4.06 31.90
CA LEU A 36 0.43 2.89 32.78
C LEU A 36 -0.08 3.18 34.20
N LEU A 37 0.19 4.37 34.74
CA LEU A 37 -0.32 4.79 36.05
C LEU A 37 -1.84 4.92 36.06
N ILE A 38 -2.44 5.52 35.03
CA ILE A 38 -3.90 5.66 34.93
C ILE A 38 -4.57 4.28 34.87
N ARG A 39 -4.01 3.33 34.11
CA ARG A 39 -4.53 1.96 34.02
C ARG A 39 -4.47 1.18 35.34
N LYS A 40 -3.53 1.53 36.24
CA LYS A 40 -3.41 0.94 37.58
C LYS A 40 -4.21 1.69 38.64
N SER A 41 -4.73 2.88 38.34
CA SER A 41 -5.44 3.70 39.30
C SER A 41 -6.83 3.11 39.64
N THR A 42 -7.22 3.20 40.92
CA THR A 42 -8.54 2.77 41.41
C THR A 42 -9.61 3.86 41.28
N TYR A 43 -9.21 5.08 40.92
CA TYR A 43 -10.12 6.22 40.76
C TYR A 43 -10.85 6.16 39.42
N ASN A 44 -12.14 6.48 39.41
CA ASN A 44 -12.94 6.51 38.18
C ASN A 44 -12.96 7.89 37.50
N LYS A 45 -12.64 8.96 38.24
CA LYS A 45 -12.63 10.34 37.76
C LYS A 45 -11.38 11.06 38.24
N LEU A 46 -10.88 11.97 37.41
CA LEU A 46 -9.89 12.96 37.78
C LEU A 46 -10.53 14.01 38.69
N THR A 47 -9.70 14.80 39.39
CA THR A 47 -10.14 15.89 40.28
C THR A 47 -11.04 16.91 39.57
N TRP A 48 -10.95 17.02 38.25
CA TRP A 48 -11.73 17.95 37.42
C TRP A 48 -12.96 17.30 36.77
N GLY A 49 -13.43 16.16 37.29
CA GLY A 49 -14.64 15.47 36.82
C GLY A 49 -14.50 14.67 35.52
N ILE A 50 -13.34 14.72 34.86
CA ILE A 50 -13.04 13.94 33.64
C ILE A 50 -12.94 12.46 33.99
N SER A 51 -13.55 11.58 33.20
CA SER A 51 -13.41 10.13 33.41
C SER A 51 -11.97 9.68 33.15
N MET A 52 -11.44 8.77 33.99
CA MET A 52 -10.07 8.25 33.80
C MET A 52 -9.88 7.60 32.43
N ARG A 53 -10.94 6.97 31.91
CA ARG A 53 -10.95 6.37 30.58
C ARG A 53 -10.80 7.40 29.47
N SER A 54 -11.51 8.53 29.55
CA SER A 54 -11.37 9.62 28.57
C SER A 54 -9.96 10.20 28.59
N TRP A 55 -9.39 10.37 29.79
CA TRP A 55 -8.03 10.88 29.96
C TRP A 55 -6.97 9.93 29.40
N GLU A 56 -7.11 8.61 29.61
CA GLU A 56 -6.25 7.59 28.99
C GLU A 56 -6.28 7.69 27.46
N TRP A 57 -7.45 7.91 26.85
CA TRP A 57 -7.57 8.07 25.40
C TRP A 57 -6.88 9.33 24.90
N THR A 58 -7.04 10.46 25.59
CA THR A 58 -6.35 11.71 25.26
C THR A 58 -4.84 11.50 25.28
N LEU A 59 -4.29 10.94 26.35
CA LEU A 59 -2.85 10.67 26.45
C LEU A 59 -2.37 9.66 25.40
N SER A 60 -3.19 8.65 25.08
CA SER A 60 -2.85 7.69 24.02
C SER A 60 -2.77 8.35 22.65
N ILE A 61 -3.66 9.30 22.35
CA ILE A 61 -3.61 10.09 21.11
C ILE A 61 -2.35 10.95 21.09
N PHE A 62 -2.07 11.67 22.19
CA PHE A 62 -0.85 12.48 22.32
C PHE A 62 0.41 11.64 22.12
N LEU A 63 0.47 10.44 22.73
CA LEU A 63 1.56 9.49 22.56
C LEU A 63 1.75 9.10 21.09
N ILE A 64 0.68 8.71 20.40
CA ILE A 64 0.73 8.30 18.99
C ILE A 64 1.24 9.45 18.11
N VAL A 65 0.70 10.66 18.32
CA VAL A 65 1.08 11.86 17.56
C VAL A 65 2.54 12.23 17.81
N THR A 66 2.97 12.32 19.07
CA THR A 66 4.35 12.67 19.41
C THR A 66 5.35 11.61 18.95
N SER A 67 5.03 10.31 19.06
CA SER A 67 5.88 9.25 18.53
C SER A 67 6.05 9.35 17.01
N PHE A 68 4.98 9.64 16.28
CA PHE A 68 5.07 9.82 14.82
C PHE A 68 5.93 11.02 14.44
N PHE A 69 5.60 12.21 14.94
CA PHE A 69 6.30 13.43 14.56
C PHE A 69 7.76 13.41 15.01
N SER A 70 8.06 12.81 16.16
CA SER A 70 9.45 12.59 16.59
C SER A 70 10.23 11.75 15.59
N ALA A 71 9.68 10.62 15.15
CA ALA A 71 10.36 9.76 14.19
C ALA A 71 10.47 10.42 12.81
N PHE A 72 9.42 11.14 12.40
CA PHE A 72 9.38 11.84 11.12
C PHE A 72 10.42 12.97 11.04
N VAL A 73 10.47 13.86 12.03
CA VAL A 73 11.40 14.99 12.02
C VAL A 73 12.85 14.51 12.09
N GLU A 74 13.14 13.52 12.94
CA GLU A 74 14.49 12.94 13.01
C GLU A 74 14.89 12.31 11.68
N LEU A 75 14.01 11.51 11.07
CA LEU A 75 14.29 10.89 9.79
C LEU A 75 14.46 11.93 8.68
N ALA A 76 13.58 12.93 8.61
CA ALA A 76 13.63 13.99 7.60
C ALA A 76 14.95 14.77 7.70
N TYR A 77 15.37 15.13 8.92
CA TYR A 77 16.64 15.83 9.15
C TYR A 77 17.84 15.03 8.63
N HIS A 78 17.92 13.73 8.95
CA HIS A 78 19.04 12.90 8.49
C HIS A 78 18.98 12.61 6.99
N VAL A 79 17.78 12.43 6.45
CA VAL A 79 17.59 12.26 5.01
C VAL A 79 18.09 13.49 4.26
N GLU A 80 17.68 14.69 4.68
CA GLU A 80 18.11 15.95 4.06
C GLU A 80 19.62 16.17 4.22
N ALA A 81 20.20 15.83 5.38
CA ALA A 81 21.63 16.01 5.63
C ALA A 81 22.54 15.02 4.89
N TYR A 82 22.09 13.77 4.68
CA TYR A 82 22.94 12.69 4.15
C TYR A 82 22.53 12.16 2.76
N ILE A 83 21.32 12.45 2.30
CA ILE A 83 20.77 11.94 1.04
C ILE A 83 20.40 13.14 0.16
N PRO A 84 21.33 13.60 -0.71
CA PRO A 84 21.10 14.79 -1.53
C PRO A 84 20.03 14.58 -2.62
N VAL A 85 19.62 13.33 -2.86
CA VAL A 85 18.61 13.00 -3.87
C VAL A 85 17.24 12.97 -3.22
N GLU A 86 16.40 13.96 -3.52
CA GLU A 86 15.04 14.06 -2.96
C GLU A 86 14.24 12.75 -3.15
N ALA A 87 14.24 12.19 -4.37
CA ALA A 87 13.57 10.93 -4.66
C ALA A 87 14.08 9.75 -3.80
N SER A 88 15.37 9.71 -3.47
CA SER A 88 15.90 8.70 -2.55
C SER A 88 15.40 8.93 -1.13
N GLY A 89 15.35 10.19 -0.69
CA GLY A 89 14.81 10.56 0.62
C GLY A 89 13.34 10.18 0.78
N ASP A 90 12.54 10.36 -0.27
CA ASP A 90 11.14 9.97 -0.32
C ASP A 90 10.92 8.49 0.02
N MET A 91 11.86 7.58 -0.32
CA MET A 91 11.73 6.15 -0.01
C MET A 91 11.74 5.90 1.50
N PHE A 92 12.60 6.61 2.23
CA PHE A 92 12.67 6.52 3.68
C PHE A 92 11.44 7.14 4.34
N ILE A 93 11.01 8.30 3.86
CA ILE A 93 9.82 9.00 4.36
C ILE A 93 8.57 8.15 4.12
N SER A 94 8.39 7.63 2.90
CA SER A 94 7.31 6.71 2.53
C SER A 94 7.32 5.47 3.42
N GLY A 95 8.49 4.84 3.59
CA GLY A 95 8.67 3.67 4.44
C GLY A 95 8.21 3.93 5.88
N LEU A 96 8.59 5.06 6.47
CA LEU A 96 8.16 5.46 7.82
C LEU A 96 6.65 5.68 7.89
N ILE A 97 6.08 6.45 6.96
CA ILE A 97 4.65 6.77 6.96
C ILE A 97 3.81 5.49 6.82
N MET A 98 4.12 4.66 5.82
CA MET A 98 3.33 3.43 5.56
C MET A 98 3.48 2.42 6.70
N PHE A 99 4.70 2.24 7.23
CA PHE A 99 4.92 1.35 8.37
C PHE A 99 4.19 1.84 9.62
N PHE A 100 4.24 3.15 9.91
CA PHE A 100 3.52 3.73 11.04
C PHE A 100 2.00 3.56 10.90
N MET A 101 1.45 3.77 9.70
CA MET A 101 0.03 3.57 9.43
C MET A 101 -0.39 2.10 9.56
N LEU A 102 0.46 1.16 9.14
CA LEU A 102 0.25 -0.27 9.39
C LEU A 102 0.22 -0.57 10.89
N ALA A 103 1.18 -0.06 11.65
CA ALA A 103 1.26 -0.24 13.11
C ALA A 103 0.03 0.35 13.81
N LEU A 104 -0.44 1.52 13.37
CA LEU A 104 -1.63 2.19 13.90
C LEU A 104 -2.91 1.38 13.63
N LEU A 105 -3.07 0.84 12.42
CA LEU A 105 -4.16 -0.08 12.09
C LEU A 105 -4.10 -1.35 12.93
N PHE A 106 -2.89 -1.91 13.13
CA PHE A 106 -2.69 -3.09 13.97
C PHE A 106 -3.08 -2.84 15.42
N TRP A 107 -2.76 -1.66 15.96
CA TRP A 107 -3.11 -1.25 17.30
C TRP A 107 -4.62 -1.01 17.46
N VAL A 108 -5.26 -0.31 16.52
CA VAL A 108 -6.67 0.08 16.63
C VAL A 108 -7.63 -1.10 16.40
N ARG A 109 -7.22 -2.15 15.67
CA ARG A 109 -8.10 -3.28 15.31
C ARG A 109 -8.74 -3.98 16.51
N ASN A 110 -8.08 -3.93 17.67
CA ASN A 110 -8.52 -4.56 18.92
C ASN A 110 -9.17 -3.58 19.91
N LYS A 111 -9.25 -2.29 19.58
CA LYS A 111 -9.86 -1.29 20.47
C LYS A 111 -11.39 -1.39 20.43
N LYS A 112 -12.04 -1.07 21.56
CA LYS A 112 -13.51 -1.06 21.67
C LYS A 112 -14.19 0.10 20.91
N PRO A 113 -13.76 1.37 21.01
CA PRO A 113 -14.51 2.47 20.41
C PRO A 113 -14.49 2.39 18.88
N ALA A 114 -15.68 2.46 18.27
CA ALA A 114 -15.85 2.48 16.82
C ALA A 114 -15.26 3.74 16.20
N PHE A 115 -15.44 4.90 16.85
CA PHE A 115 -14.90 6.18 16.40
C PHE A 115 -13.39 6.10 16.13
N ALA A 116 -12.59 5.55 17.05
CA ALA A 116 -11.15 5.41 16.85
C ALA A 116 -10.80 4.58 15.61
N LYS A 117 -11.52 3.49 15.35
CA LYS A 117 -11.30 2.67 14.14
C LYS A 117 -11.64 3.44 12.87
N ILE A 118 -12.75 4.17 12.86
CA ILE A 118 -13.19 4.98 11.72
C ILE A 118 -12.17 6.08 11.43
N SER A 119 -11.71 6.80 12.46
CA SER A 119 -10.69 7.86 12.30
C SER A 119 -9.38 7.30 11.73
N VAL A 120 -8.89 6.18 12.25
CA VAL A 120 -7.66 5.55 11.72
C VAL A 120 -7.88 5.07 10.28
N LEU A 121 -9.01 4.44 9.96
CA LEU A 121 -9.32 4.05 8.58
C LEU A 121 -9.31 5.25 7.62
N PHE A 122 -9.87 6.38 8.04
CA PHE A 122 -9.90 7.61 7.24
C PHE A 122 -8.48 8.14 6.96
N VAL A 123 -7.64 8.24 7.98
CA VAL A 123 -6.24 8.67 7.82
C VAL A 123 -5.45 7.65 6.99
N SER A 124 -5.73 6.35 7.11
CA SER A 124 -5.12 5.31 6.26
C SER A 124 -5.49 5.47 4.78
N ILE A 125 -6.72 5.88 4.47
CA ILE A 125 -7.12 6.18 3.09
C ILE A 125 -6.31 7.38 2.56
N ALA A 126 -6.17 8.45 3.35
CA ALA A 126 -5.36 9.61 2.96
C ALA A 126 -3.89 9.24 2.71
N ALA A 127 -3.30 8.40 3.57
CA ALA A 127 -1.94 7.89 3.39
C ALA A 127 -1.81 7.06 2.10
N LEU A 128 -2.78 6.17 1.82
CA LEU A 128 -2.78 5.38 0.58
C LEU A 128 -2.92 6.26 -0.67
N ILE A 129 -3.72 7.33 -0.62
CA ILE A 129 -3.78 8.30 -1.73
C ILE A 129 -2.39 8.91 -1.95
N GLY A 130 -1.74 9.39 -0.89
CA GLY A 130 -0.37 9.92 -0.98
C GLY A 130 0.65 8.91 -1.53
N TYR A 131 0.52 7.63 -1.18
CA TYR A 131 1.33 6.56 -1.76
C TYR A 131 1.18 6.49 -3.28
N PHE A 132 -0.06 6.37 -3.77
CA PHE A 132 -0.31 6.19 -5.20
C PHE A 132 -0.06 7.43 -6.04
N THR A 133 -0.24 8.64 -5.48
CA THR A 133 -0.08 9.89 -6.24
C THR A 133 1.34 10.42 -6.25
N TYR A 134 2.13 10.13 -5.21
CA TYR A 134 3.46 10.73 -5.03
C TYR A 134 4.54 9.66 -4.86
N PHE A 135 4.48 8.87 -3.77
CA PHE A 135 5.61 8.01 -3.41
C PHE A 135 5.89 6.91 -4.45
N HIS A 136 4.85 6.35 -5.08
CA HIS A 136 5.05 5.37 -6.15
C HIS A 136 5.80 5.96 -7.36
N PHE A 137 5.56 7.23 -7.68
CA PHE A 137 6.31 7.90 -8.73
C PHE A 137 7.79 8.09 -8.34
N SER A 138 8.06 8.42 -7.07
CA SER A 138 9.42 8.48 -6.54
C SER A 138 10.12 7.11 -6.57
N GLU A 139 9.42 5.99 -6.37
CA GLU A 139 9.99 4.63 -6.49
C GLU A 139 10.57 4.39 -7.89
N ILE A 140 9.84 4.81 -8.93
CA ILE A 140 10.26 4.72 -10.33
C ILE A 140 11.48 5.61 -10.58
N GLN A 141 11.50 6.83 -10.05
CA GLN A 141 12.62 7.76 -10.18
C GLN A 141 13.90 7.18 -9.56
N VAL A 142 13.84 6.64 -8.34
CA VAL A 142 15.00 6.06 -7.65
C VAL A 142 15.54 4.82 -8.38
N ARG A 143 14.65 3.97 -8.90
CA ARG A 143 15.08 2.83 -9.73
C ARG A 143 15.82 3.31 -10.97
N ASN A 144 15.22 4.25 -11.70
CA ASN A 144 15.75 4.73 -12.97
C ASN A 144 17.08 5.45 -12.76
N SER A 145 17.20 6.30 -11.75
CA SER A 145 18.44 7.00 -11.39
C SER A 145 19.55 6.06 -10.94
N TYR A 146 19.20 4.89 -10.37
CA TYR A 146 20.18 3.88 -10.00
C TYR A 146 20.77 3.17 -11.21
N LEU A 147 19.94 2.91 -12.23
CA LEU A 147 20.34 2.22 -13.46
C LEU A 147 21.04 3.15 -14.45
N ASP A 148 20.50 4.35 -14.61
CA ASP A 148 21.02 5.41 -15.45
C ASP A 148 21.30 6.64 -14.57
N PRO A 149 22.57 6.85 -14.16
CA PRO A 149 22.95 7.99 -13.31
C PRO A 149 22.62 9.35 -13.92
N ASP A 150 22.53 9.45 -15.24
CA ASP A 150 22.19 10.69 -15.94
C ASP A 150 20.68 10.90 -16.04
N TYR A 151 19.87 9.92 -15.64
CA TYR A 151 18.41 10.01 -15.68
C TYR A 151 17.88 11.25 -14.95
N LEU A 152 18.37 11.53 -13.74
CA LEU A 152 17.91 12.70 -12.97
C LEU A 152 18.42 14.02 -13.55
N ASN A 153 19.62 14.05 -14.12
CA ASN A 153 20.16 15.23 -14.80
C ASN A 153 19.32 15.59 -16.03
N ASN A 154 18.85 14.57 -16.78
CA ASN A 154 17.96 14.75 -17.92
C ASN A 154 16.51 15.07 -17.50
N PHE A 155 16.09 14.60 -16.33
CA PHE A 155 14.73 14.80 -15.82
C PHE A 155 14.56 16.18 -15.14
N TYR A 156 15.55 16.64 -14.39
CA TYR A 156 15.61 17.96 -13.76
C TYR A 156 16.61 18.83 -14.50
N TYR A 157 16.11 19.72 -15.36
CA TYR A 157 16.87 20.65 -16.21
C TYR A 157 17.83 21.63 -15.49
N TYR A 158 18.01 21.51 -14.16
CA TYR A 158 18.64 22.50 -13.27
C TYR A 158 19.72 21.91 -12.34
N ILE A 159 20.40 20.83 -12.73
CA ILE A 159 21.55 20.32 -11.96
C ILE A 159 22.83 20.91 -12.55
N GLU A 160 23.68 21.50 -11.71
CA GLU A 160 24.99 22.04 -12.10
C GLU A 160 25.85 20.95 -12.78
N GLU A 161 26.47 21.28 -13.90
CA GLU A 161 27.46 20.43 -14.56
C GLU A 161 28.56 20.03 -13.56
N GLY A 162 28.66 18.73 -13.24
CA GLY A 162 29.73 18.17 -12.41
C GLY A 162 29.32 17.68 -11.02
N THR A 163 28.07 17.89 -10.56
CA THR A 163 27.58 17.21 -9.35
C THR A 163 27.21 15.76 -9.66
N GLU A 164 28.07 14.80 -9.26
CA GLU A 164 27.75 13.37 -9.33
C GLU A 164 26.67 13.01 -8.29
N ILE A 165 25.40 13.07 -8.70
CA ILE A 165 24.28 12.65 -7.87
C ILE A 165 24.11 11.13 -7.99
N LYS A 166 24.78 10.36 -7.12
CA LYS A 166 24.72 8.89 -7.14
C LYS A 166 23.63 8.34 -6.22
N THR A 167 22.57 7.78 -6.80
CA THR A 167 21.63 6.93 -6.05
C THR A 167 22.18 5.53 -5.85
N LYS A 168 21.95 4.97 -4.66
CA LYS A 168 22.41 3.62 -4.29
C LYS A 168 21.26 2.63 -4.38
N LEU A 169 21.56 1.37 -4.72
CA LEU A 169 20.59 0.28 -4.67
C LEU A 169 19.92 0.17 -3.29
N SER A 170 20.66 0.41 -2.21
CA SER A 170 20.12 0.39 -0.85
C SER A 170 18.99 1.40 -0.65
N HIS A 171 19.01 2.56 -1.30
CA HIS A 171 17.93 3.55 -1.22
C HIS A 171 16.67 3.02 -1.92
N PHE A 172 16.85 2.40 -3.09
CA PHE A 172 15.76 1.74 -3.80
C PHE A 172 15.15 0.64 -2.93
N LEU A 173 15.95 -0.28 -2.37
CA LEU A 173 15.44 -1.41 -1.59
C LEU A 173 14.58 -1.03 -0.38
N VAL A 174 14.66 0.20 0.13
CA VAL A 174 13.80 0.68 1.22
C VAL A 174 12.32 0.72 0.81
N HIS A 175 11.99 0.89 -0.47
CA HIS A 175 10.59 0.89 -0.93
C HIS A 175 9.85 -0.41 -0.60
N TYR A 176 10.55 -1.53 -0.43
CA TYR A 176 9.90 -2.78 -0.01
C TYR A 176 9.21 -2.64 1.36
N ILE A 177 9.68 -1.75 2.24
CA ILE A 177 9.01 -1.43 3.50
C ILE A 177 7.65 -0.78 3.23
N SER A 178 7.56 0.18 2.30
CA SER A 178 6.30 0.80 1.91
C SER A 178 5.39 -0.19 1.18
N SER A 179 5.89 -0.92 0.17
CA SER A 179 5.11 -1.90 -0.61
C SER A 179 4.47 -2.97 0.30
N LEU A 180 5.26 -3.57 1.20
CA LEU A 180 4.75 -4.58 2.15
C LEU A 180 3.77 -3.98 3.15
N SER A 181 4.03 -2.75 3.62
CA SER A 181 3.13 -2.07 4.55
C SER A 181 1.79 -1.75 3.90
N VAL A 182 1.76 -1.30 2.65
CA VAL A 182 0.53 -1.04 1.88
C VAL A 182 -0.31 -2.31 1.72
N ILE A 183 0.31 -3.46 1.43
CA ILE A 183 -0.41 -4.76 1.39
C ILE A 183 -0.98 -5.11 2.77
N GLY A 184 -0.19 -4.96 3.84
CA GLY A 184 -0.63 -5.22 5.21
C GLY A 184 -1.79 -4.29 5.63
N MET A 185 -1.73 -3.01 5.25
CA MET A 185 -2.78 -2.03 5.48
C MET A 185 -4.06 -2.46 4.79
N ALA A 186 -4.00 -2.83 3.51
CA ALA A 186 -5.16 -3.30 2.76
C ALA A 186 -5.86 -4.50 3.44
N VAL A 187 -5.10 -5.47 3.97
CA VAL A 187 -5.65 -6.63 4.70
C VAL A 187 -6.28 -6.24 6.04
N LEU A 188 -5.61 -5.37 6.81
CA LEU A 188 -6.12 -4.91 8.10
C LEU A 188 -7.37 -4.03 7.93
N MET A 189 -7.40 -3.16 6.93
CA MET A 189 -8.55 -2.31 6.63
C MET A 189 -9.79 -3.16 6.31
N TYR A 190 -9.67 -4.16 5.44
CA TYR A 190 -10.76 -5.12 5.19
C TYR A 190 -11.22 -5.81 6.48
N SER A 191 -10.27 -6.27 7.31
CA SER A 191 -10.56 -6.95 8.58
C SER A 191 -11.30 -6.05 9.57
N ILE A 192 -10.95 -4.78 9.65
CA ILE A 192 -11.59 -3.78 10.53
C ILE A 192 -12.98 -3.42 10.00
N VAL A 193 -13.13 -3.13 8.71
CA VAL A 193 -14.42 -2.80 8.08
C VAL A 193 -15.41 -3.97 8.25
N LYS A 194 -14.95 -5.20 8.01
CA LYS A 194 -15.76 -6.42 8.21
C LYS A 194 -16.25 -6.55 9.65
N LYS A 195 -15.41 -6.21 10.64
CA LYS A 195 -15.79 -6.24 12.07
C LYS A 195 -16.72 -5.08 12.46
N LEU A 196 -16.61 -3.92 11.82
CA LEU A 196 -17.42 -2.74 12.12
C LEU A 196 -18.83 -2.81 11.53
N VAL A 197 -18.96 -3.21 10.27
CA VAL A 197 -20.22 -3.11 9.51
C VAL A 197 -20.82 -4.49 9.18
N GLY A 198 -20.08 -5.57 9.46
CA GLY A 198 -20.54 -6.95 9.24
C GLY A 198 -20.28 -7.49 7.82
N LYS A 199 -20.30 -8.82 7.70
CA LYS A 199 -19.91 -9.54 6.47
C LYS A 199 -20.80 -9.25 5.25
N LYS A 200 -22.11 -9.03 5.46
CA LYS A 200 -23.08 -8.84 4.37
C LYS A 200 -23.12 -7.41 3.83
N SER A 201 -22.53 -6.44 4.54
CA SER A 201 -22.56 -5.02 4.18
C SER A 201 -21.87 -4.73 2.85
N VAL A 202 -22.41 -3.76 2.10
CA VAL A 202 -21.81 -3.23 0.87
C VAL A 202 -20.40 -2.68 1.13
N LEU A 203 -20.17 -2.01 2.26
CA LEU A 203 -18.86 -1.48 2.63
C LEU A 203 -17.79 -2.56 2.80
N THR A 204 -18.16 -3.73 3.32
CA THR A 204 -17.26 -4.89 3.43
C THR A 204 -16.92 -5.49 2.07
N LYS A 205 -17.85 -5.44 1.12
CA LYS A 205 -17.60 -5.85 -0.27
C LYS A 205 -16.67 -4.85 -0.94
N ILE A 206 -16.96 -3.56 -0.86
CA ILE A 206 -16.12 -2.49 -1.42
C ILE A 206 -14.70 -2.61 -0.86
N SER A 207 -14.54 -2.73 0.46
CA SER A 207 -13.21 -2.85 1.06
C SER A 207 -12.45 -4.08 0.59
N LEU A 208 -13.11 -5.23 0.40
CA LEU A 208 -12.48 -6.42 -0.17
C LEU A 208 -11.98 -6.17 -1.60
N TRP A 209 -12.81 -5.53 -2.45
CA TRP A 209 -12.43 -5.19 -3.82
C TRP A 209 -11.26 -4.21 -3.85
N THR A 210 -11.29 -3.18 -3.01
CA THR A 210 -10.18 -2.23 -2.86
C THR A 210 -8.90 -2.93 -2.39
N SER A 211 -8.98 -3.85 -1.42
CA SER A 211 -7.79 -4.58 -0.96
C SER A 211 -7.17 -5.44 -2.05
N VAL A 212 -7.99 -6.11 -2.87
CA VAL A 212 -7.50 -6.90 -4.02
C VAL A 212 -6.90 -6.00 -5.08
N ALA A 213 -7.53 -4.85 -5.39
CA ALA A 213 -7.02 -3.88 -6.35
C ALA A 213 -5.66 -3.31 -5.91
N ILE A 214 -5.51 -2.94 -4.63
CA ILE A 214 -4.23 -2.48 -4.06
C ILE A 214 -3.17 -3.57 -4.17
N GLY A 215 -3.48 -4.81 -3.77
CA GLY A 215 -2.54 -5.92 -3.87
C GLY A 215 -2.10 -6.20 -5.31
N LEU A 216 -3.03 -6.15 -6.27
CA LEU A 216 -2.73 -6.32 -7.69
C LEU A 216 -1.87 -5.17 -8.24
N PHE A 217 -2.16 -3.93 -7.83
CA PHE A 217 -1.35 -2.77 -8.21
C PHE A 217 0.09 -2.95 -7.75
N VAL A 218 0.30 -3.25 -6.47
CA VAL A 218 1.65 -3.45 -5.91
C VAL A 218 2.36 -4.58 -6.64
N LEU A 219 1.71 -5.73 -6.86
CA LEU A 219 2.33 -6.81 -7.64
C LEU A 219 2.70 -6.38 -9.07
N THR A 220 1.89 -5.53 -9.69
CA THR A 220 2.15 -5.01 -11.04
C THR A 220 3.33 -4.04 -11.04
N SER A 221 3.41 -3.12 -10.07
CA SER A 221 4.56 -2.21 -9.95
C SER A 221 5.85 -2.97 -9.68
N GLU A 222 5.83 -3.93 -8.75
CA GLU A 222 6.99 -4.77 -8.43
C GLU A 222 7.48 -5.56 -9.64
N THR A 223 6.55 -6.08 -10.45
CA THR A 223 6.91 -6.75 -11.71
C THR A 223 7.61 -5.80 -12.67
N ASP A 224 7.14 -4.55 -12.79
CA ASP A 224 7.78 -3.53 -13.62
C ASP A 224 9.19 -3.20 -13.10
N HIS A 225 9.36 -3.04 -11.79
CA HIS A 225 10.69 -2.82 -11.20
C HIS A 225 11.64 -3.99 -11.48
N LEU A 226 11.19 -5.24 -11.27
CA LEU A 226 12.00 -6.43 -11.51
C LEU A 226 12.38 -6.58 -12.98
N VAL A 227 11.45 -6.41 -13.91
CA VAL A 227 11.74 -6.51 -15.35
C VAL A 227 12.75 -5.45 -15.77
N VAL A 228 12.57 -4.20 -15.35
CA VAL A 228 13.50 -3.12 -15.69
C VAL A 228 14.89 -3.37 -15.09
N LEU A 229 14.98 -3.77 -13.82
CA LEU A 229 16.26 -4.08 -13.17
C LEU A 229 17.00 -5.25 -13.83
N LEU A 230 16.28 -6.28 -14.29
CA LEU A 230 16.88 -7.46 -14.90
C LEU A 230 17.21 -7.29 -16.38
N SER A 231 16.49 -6.41 -17.09
CA SER A 231 16.59 -6.27 -18.54
C SER A 231 17.43 -5.06 -18.96
N TYR A 232 17.83 -4.21 -18.02
CA TYR A 232 18.61 -3.02 -18.33
C TYR A 232 20.02 -3.36 -18.83
N THR A 233 20.42 -2.67 -19.89
CA THR A 233 21.78 -2.67 -20.45
C THR A 233 22.19 -1.23 -20.71
N THR A 234 23.48 -0.91 -20.64
CA THR A 234 23.99 0.48 -20.71
C THR A 234 23.49 1.29 -21.91
N ASP A 235 23.24 0.65 -23.05
CA ASP A 235 22.78 1.34 -24.28
C ASP A 235 21.25 1.33 -24.46
N ALA A 236 20.49 0.73 -23.53
CA ALA A 236 19.04 0.55 -23.68
C ALA A 236 18.25 1.70 -23.05
N ASN A 237 17.21 2.13 -23.74
CA ASN A 237 16.28 3.12 -23.21
C ASN A 237 15.36 2.50 -22.15
N LEU A 238 15.37 3.06 -20.94
CA LEU A 238 14.52 2.61 -19.83
C LEU A 238 13.02 2.64 -20.15
N TYR A 239 12.58 3.61 -20.96
CA TYR A 239 11.18 3.73 -21.38
C TYR A 239 10.74 2.53 -22.23
N ASP A 240 11.59 2.10 -23.16
CA ASP A 240 11.30 1.00 -24.07
C ASP A 240 11.21 -0.33 -23.31
N ILE A 241 12.11 -0.56 -22.35
CA ILE A 241 12.07 -1.73 -21.47
C ILE A 241 10.78 -1.73 -20.64
N ALA A 242 10.42 -0.60 -20.05
CA ALA A 242 9.18 -0.48 -19.28
C ALA A 242 7.95 -0.68 -20.18
N GLU A 243 7.96 -0.18 -21.41
CA GLU A 243 6.89 -0.44 -22.37
C GLU A 243 6.77 -1.92 -22.73
N GLN A 244 7.89 -2.60 -22.96
CA GLN A 244 7.91 -4.03 -23.20
C GLN A 244 7.38 -4.82 -21.99
N SER A 245 7.73 -4.42 -20.76
CA SER A 245 7.14 -4.98 -19.54
C SER A 245 5.62 -4.83 -19.50
N ARG A 246 5.09 -3.64 -19.85
CA ARG A 246 3.65 -3.38 -19.90
C ARG A 246 2.90 -4.21 -20.93
N LYS A 247 3.56 -4.55 -22.05
CA LYS A 247 3.01 -5.41 -23.12
C LYS A 247 3.06 -6.89 -22.74
N ILE A 248 4.15 -7.36 -22.15
CA ILE A 248 4.38 -8.80 -21.93
C ILE A 248 4.14 -9.23 -20.48
N ALA A 249 4.77 -8.57 -19.51
CA ALA A 249 4.77 -9.00 -18.13
C ALA A 249 3.44 -8.73 -17.42
N TRP A 250 2.78 -7.59 -17.69
CA TRP A 250 1.50 -7.25 -17.07
C TRP A 250 0.40 -8.29 -17.38
N PRO A 251 0.16 -8.68 -18.66
CA PRO A 251 -0.87 -9.68 -18.94
C PRO A 251 -0.58 -11.04 -18.29
N VAL A 252 0.68 -11.46 -18.26
CA VAL A 252 1.09 -12.71 -17.60
C VAL A 252 0.80 -12.65 -16.10
N LEU A 253 1.22 -11.57 -15.42
CA LEU A 253 0.95 -11.37 -13.99
C LEU A 253 -0.54 -11.34 -13.70
N TRP A 254 -1.32 -10.58 -14.45
CA TRP A 254 -2.77 -10.47 -14.24
C TRP A 254 -3.48 -11.79 -14.53
N GLY A 255 -3.02 -12.54 -15.54
CA GLY A 255 -3.47 -13.90 -15.81
C GLY A 255 -3.25 -14.82 -14.61
N ILE A 256 -2.02 -14.92 -14.10
CA ILE A 256 -1.69 -15.73 -12.91
C ILE A 256 -2.51 -15.27 -11.70
N SER A 257 -2.58 -13.95 -11.46
CA SER A 257 -3.34 -13.36 -10.35
C SER A 257 -4.82 -13.71 -10.43
N SER A 258 -5.41 -13.75 -11.64
CA SER A 258 -6.80 -14.16 -11.84
C SER A 258 -7.00 -15.63 -11.43
N PHE A 259 -6.09 -16.54 -11.77
CA PHE A 259 -6.16 -17.94 -11.36
C PHE A 259 -6.03 -18.09 -9.83
N VAL A 260 -5.09 -17.36 -9.21
CA VAL A 260 -4.92 -17.34 -7.75
C VAL A 260 -6.20 -16.85 -7.06
N LEU A 261 -6.80 -15.76 -7.54
CA LEU A 261 -8.07 -15.23 -7.02
C LEU A 261 -9.22 -16.24 -7.19
N MET A 262 -9.26 -17.00 -8.29
CA MET A 262 -10.25 -18.07 -8.50
C MET A 262 -10.09 -19.16 -7.46
N VAL A 263 -8.87 -19.68 -7.28
CA VAL A 263 -8.57 -20.74 -6.31
C VAL A 263 -8.91 -20.28 -4.89
N LEU A 264 -8.51 -19.06 -4.52
CA LEU A 264 -8.86 -18.48 -3.21
C LEU A 264 -10.37 -18.28 -3.06
N GLY A 265 -11.07 -17.84 -4.11
CA GLY A 265 -12.53 -17.67 -4.11
C GLY A 265 -13.28 -18.98 -3.91
N MET A 266 -12.80 -20.08 -4.51
CA MET A 266 -13.35 -21.42 -4.28
C MET A 266 -13.03 -21.94 -2.87
N LYS A 267 -11.76 -21.89 -2.45
CA LYS A 267 -11.32 -22.38 -1.13
C LYS A 267 -12.00 -21.64 0.03
N LEU A 268 -12.13 -20.32 -0.07
CA LEU A 268 -12.72 -19.48 0.97
C LEU A 268 -14.25 -19.32 0.83
N LYS A 269 -14.86 -19.94 -0.19
CA LYS A 269 -16.29 -19.80 -0.53
C LYS A 269 -16.72 -18.32 -0.62
N LEU A 270 -15.89 -17.49 -1.26
CA LEU A 270 -16.14 -16.06 -1.46
C LEU A 270 -16.49 -15.78 -2.92
N SER A 271 -17.79 -15.63 -3.20
CA SER A 271 -18.29 -15.34 -4.55
C SER A 271 -17.64 -14.12 -5.19
N HIS A 272 -17.39 -13.06 -4.41
CA HIS A 272 -16.73 -11.84 -4.89
C HIS A 272 -15.30 -12.06 -5.39
N LEU A 273 -14.51 -12.93 -4.76
CA LEU A 273 -13.17 -13.25 -5.27
C LEU A 273 -13.23 -13.94 -6.64
N ARG A 274 -14.23 -14.81 -6.87
CA ARG A 274 -14.46 -15.45 -8.17
C ARG A 274 -14.87 -14.44 -9.24
N ILE A 275 -15.75 -13.49 -8.89
CA ILE A 275 -16.17 -12.42 -9.81
C ILE A 275 -14.97 -11.52 -10.16
N MET A 276 -14.15 -11.14 -9.18
CA MET A 276 -12.93 -10.35 -9.42
C MET A 276 -11.93 -11.09 -10.30
N SER A 277 -11.72 -12.39 -10.05
CA SER A 277 -10.90 -13.25 -10.91
C SER A 277 -11.38 -13.22 -12.36
N LEU A 278 -12.68 -13.41 -12.61
CA LEU A 278 -13.25 -13.40 -13.96
C LEU A 278 -13.11 -12.05 -14.62
N SER A 279 -13.38 -10.99 -13.86
CA SER A 279 -13.27 -9.61 -14.34
C SER A 279 -11.83 -9.29 -14.73
N LEU A 280 -10.86 -9.67 -13.88
CA LEU A 280 -9.44 -9.47 -14.16
C LEU A 280 -8.99 -10.28 -15.38
N PHE A 281 -9.37 -11.56 -15.46
CA PHE A 281 -9.03 -12.40 -16.61
C PHE A 281 -9.62 -11.86 -17.92
N PHE A 282 -10.87 -11.39 -17.88
CA PHE A 282 -11.51 -10.75 -19.03
C PHE A 282 -10.78 -9.48 -19.44
N VAL A 283 -10.38 -8.62 -18.50
CA VAL A 283 -9.60 -7.40 -18.78
C VAL A 283 -8.23 -7.74 -19.37
N THR A 284 -7.52 -8.73 -18.84
CA THR A 284 -6.24 -9.20 -19.36
C THR A 284 -6.35 -9.62 -20.83
N LEU A 285 -7.38 -10.41 -21.14
CA LEU A 285 -7.61 -10.86 -22.50
C LEU A 285 -8.03 -9.72 -23.41
N LEU A 286 -8.94 -8.86 -22.96
CA LEU A 286 -9.35 -7.68 -23.73
C LEU A 286 -8.16 -6.79 -24.07
N LYS A 287 -7.24 -6.57 -23.10
CA LYS A 287 -5.99 -5.82 -23.33
C LYS A 287 -5.14 -6.52 -24.40
N LEU A 288 -4.95 -7.83 -24.29
CA LEU A 288 -4.19 -8.63 -25.26
C LEU A 288 -4.80 -8.51 -26.66
N PHE A 289 -6.13 -8.58 -26.79
CA PHE A 289 -6.81 -8.47 -28.08
C PHE A 289 -6.78 -7.08 -28.70
N LEU A 290 -6.99 -6.04 -27.89
CA LEU A 290 -7.12 -4.68 -28.40
C LEU A 290 -5.77 -4.02 -28.66
N TYR A 291 -4.78 -4.25 -27.82
CA TYR A 291 -3.48 -3.55 -27.88
C TYR A 291 -2.38 -4.45 -28.43
N ASP A 292 -2.24 -5.67 -27.92
CA ASP A 292 -1.06 -6.50 -28.24
C ASP A 292 -1.15 -7.16 -29.63
N ILE A 293 -2.34 -7.28 -30.22
CA ILE A 293 -2.56 -7.90 -31.54
C ILE A 293 -2.38 -6.96 -32.71
N GLN A 294 -2.40 -5.64 -32.49
CA GLN A 294 -2.36 -4.67 -33.59
C GLN A 294 -1.13 -4.91 -34.50
N ASP A 295 -0.01 -5.26 -33.88
CA ASP A 295 1.30 -5.46 -34.53
C ASP A 295 1.59 -6.93 -34.92
N ILE A 296 0.62 -7.85 -34.75
CA ILE A 296 0.81 -9.28 -35.05
C ILE A 296 0.49 -9.59 -36.52
N HIS A 297 1.28 -10.48 -37.13
CA HIS A 297 1.05 -11.02 -38.48
C HIS A 297 -0.38 -11.58 -38.63
N PRO A 298 -1.03 -11.48 -39.82
CA PRO A 298 -2.44 -11.85 -40.03
C PRO A 298 -2.90 -13.20 -39.46
N ALA A 299 -2.03 -14.22 -39.48
CA ALA A 299 -2.32 -15.53 -38.89
C ALA A 299 -2.53 -15.48 -37.37
N GLY A 300 -1.76 -14.67 -36.65
CA GLY A 300 -1.92 -14.48 -35.21
C GLY A 300 -3.20 -13.73 -34.86
N LYS A 301 -3.66 -12.81 -35.73
CA LYS A 301 -4.97 -12.15 -35.60
C LYS A 301 -6.13 -13.17 -35.67
N ILE A 302 -6.05 -14.16 -36.56
CA ILE A 302 -7.06 -15.22 -36.67
C ILE A 302 -7.08 -16.12 -35.42
N ALA A 303 -5.92 -16.63 -35.00
CA ALA A 303 -5.80 -17.48 -33.80
C ALA A 303 -6.33 -16.78 -32.54
N ALA A 304 -6.09 -15.48 -32.48
CA ALA A 304 -6.63 -14.61 -31.46
C ALA A 304 -8.16 -14.52 -31.48
N PHE A 305 -8.79 -14.21 -32.61
CA PHE A 305 -10.26 -14.15 -32.69
C PHE A 305 -10.91 -15.48 -32.28
N ILE A 306 -10.28 -16.61 -32.60
CA ILE A 306 -10.72 -17.94 -32.14
C ILE A 306 -10.62 -18.06 -30.61
N SER A 307 -9.49 -17.63 -30.04
CA SER A 307 -9.26 -17.64 -28.59
C SER A 307 -10.26 -16.74 -27.85
N LEU A 308 -10.63 -15.60 -28.44
CA LEU A 308 -11.68 -14.72 -27.95
C LEU A 308 -13.06 -15.40 -28.01
N GLY A 309 -13.37 -16.15 -29.07
CA GLY A 309 -14.60 -16.95 -29.15
C GLY A 309 -14.69 -18.02 -28.06
N ILE A 310 -13.59 -18.74 -27.82
CA ILE A 310 -13.49 -19.72 -26.72
C ILE A 310 -13.65 -19.02 -25.36
N LEU A 311 -13.08 -17.82 -25.19
CA LEU A 311 -13.27 -17.02 -23.98
C LEU A 311 -14.74 -16.70 -23.73
N LEU A 312 -15.45 -16.21 -24.75
CA LEU A 312 -16.87 -15.87 -24.61
C LEU A 312 -17.70 -17.10 -24.22
N LEU A 313 -17.33 -18.29 -24.72
CA LEU A 313 -17.93 -19.55 -24.30
C LEU A 313 -17.62 -19.88 -22.83
N ILE A 314 -16.36 -19.74 -22.38
CA ILE A 314 -15.99 -19.94 -20.98
C ILE A 314 -16.77 -18.97 -20.09
N VAL A 315 -16.80 -17.68 -20.40
CA VAL A 315 -17.54 -16.66 -19.63
C VAL A 315 -19.03 -17.00 -19.59
N SER A 316 -19.63 -17.41 -20.70
CA SER A 316 -21.03 -17.84 -20.77
C SER A 316 -21.30 -19.04 -19.87
N PHE A 317 -20.46 -20.07 -19.93
CA PHE A 317 -20.57 -21.24 -19.09
C PHE A 317 -20.38 -20.92 -17.60
N MET A 318 -19.42 -20.03 -17.29
CA MET A 318 -19.19 -19.59 -15.92
C MET A 318 -20.34 -18.75 -15.37
N TYR A 319 -20.95 -17.88 -16.18
CA TYR A 319 -22.15 -17.14 -15.79
C TYR A 319 -23.29 -18.10 -15.42
N GLN A 320 -23.52 -19.13 -16.25
CA GLN A 320 -24.49 -20.17 -15.96
C GLN A 320 -24.17 -20.84 -14.62
N LYS A 321 -22.92 -21.26 -14.40
CA LYS A 321 -22.48 -21.90 -13.14
C LYS A 321 -22.63 -20.99 -11.92
N ILE A 322 -22.36 -19.69 -12.04
CA ILE A 322 -22.58 -18.71 -10.97
C ILE A 322 -24.08 -18.61 -10.65
N LYS A 323 -24.95 -18.56 -11.67
CA LYS A 323 -26.40 -18.53 -11.48
C LYS A 323 -26.90 -19.75 -10.72
N TRP A 324 -26.42 -20.95 -11.07
CA TRP A 324 -26.74 -22.19 -10.35
C TRP A 324 -26.33 -22.13 -8.87
N VAL A 325 -25.09 -21.72 -8.59
CA VAL A 325 -24.61 -21.61 -7.19
C VAL A 325 -25.40 -20.57 -6.38
N VAL A 326 -25.78 -19.45 -7.00
CA VAL A 326 -26.60 -18.43 -6.33
C VAL A 326 -28.02 -18.93 -6.07
N GLN A 327 -28.59 -19.72 -6.99
CA GLN A 327 -29.91 -20.34 -6.81
C GLN A 327 -29.89 -21.40 -5.70
N ASP A 328 -28.86 -22.24 -5.63
CA ASP A 328 -28.69 -23.23 -4.56
C ASP A 328 -28.53 -22.54 -3.19
N GLU A 329 -27.70 -21.50 -3.08
CA GLU A 329 -27.56 -20.73 -1.83
C GLU A 329 -28.84 -20.00 -1.40
N ALA A 330 -29.74 -19.67 -2.35
CA ALA A 330 -31.04 -19.09 -2.05
C ALA A 330 -32.04 -20.15 -1.57
N LYS A 331 -31.99 -21.35 -2.15
CA LYS A 331 -32.83 -22.49 -1.80
C LYS A 331 -32.50 -23.02 -0.40
N ASP A 332 -31.21 -23.20 -0.10
CA ASP A 332 -30.73 -23.62 1.22
C ASP A 332 -31.15 -22.65 2.34
N LYS A 333 -31.23 -21.34 2.05
CA LYS A 333 -31.72 -20.35 3.02
C LYS A 333 -33.22 -20.45 3.24
N ALA A 334 -34.00 -20.58 2.17
CA ALA A 334 -35.46 -20.74 2.27
C ALA A 334 -35.82 -22.00 3.06
N ASP A 335 -35.14 -23.11 2.81
CA ASP A 335 -35.36 -24.37 3.52
C ASP A 335 -34.94 -24.30 5.00
N SER A 336 -33.95 -23.46 5.35
CA SER A 336 -33.54 -23.23 6.74
C SER A 336 -34.51 -22.32 7.53
N GLU A 337 -35.22 -21.40 6.86
CA GLU A 337 -36.22 -20.52 7.48
C GLU A 337 -37.59 -21.21 7.65
N ILE A 338 -37.89 -22.23 6.84
CA ILE A 338 -39.13 -23.04 6.97
C ILE A 338 -39.03 -24.10 8.08
N ASN A 339 -37.81 -24.52 8.43
CA ASN A 339 -37.53 -25.53 9.46
C ASN A 339 -37.17 -24.95 10.84
N GLN A 340 -37.32 -23.63 11.03
CA GLN A 340 -37.33 -22.93 12.33
C GLN A 340 -38.75 -22.47 12.63
#